data_AF-A0A9D9S1R8-F1
#
_entry.id   AF-A0A9D9S1R8-F1
#
_cell.length_a   1.000
_cell.length_b   1.000
_cell.length_c   1.000
_cell.angle_alpha   90.00
_cell.angle_beta   90.00
_cell.angle_gamma   90.00
#
_symmetry.space_group_name_H-M   'P 1'
#
loop_
_entity.id
_entity.type
_entity.pdbx_description
1 polymer ?
#
loop_
_entity_poly.entity_id
_entity_poly.type
_entity_poly.pdbx_seq_one_letter_code
_entity_poly.pdbx_strand_id
1 'polypeptide(L)'
;MPIAFAIAFAASLGIHAAALFGTDAELFGGVDEPVTLRAELQPPPAAAQAAAEPKPVAKPRPKTPKPAAPLLTGKPSVSAEAVPTSAESKPSELAPESPSTVAAPAQEAAKPMLPAKGTMRFAIYYGTQGFQVGIAEHTWEFTEDGSYRLSGMTKTSGLAALIKPLVFENESSGKLVAGGLQPELYRTRKNGKDANENADFDWSTAEVRLSRSGATQPVSLGAQDILSLNYQLAYLRQPDAGATVGVVTGKKYDRFALDSLGEEEIDIPAGRFRTLHLRAMGDTVTEIWIALDRHRLPVKIRYTDKKGDIFEQVATEIGSK
;
A
#
# COMPACT_ATOMS: atom_id res chain seq x y z
N MET A 1 20.52 -51.57 10.71
CA MET A 1 19.11 -51.14 10.83
C MET A 1 18.92 -49.74 11.44
N PRO A 2 19.30 -49.42 12.70
CA PRO A 2 18.87 -48.17 13.33
C PRO A 2 19.42 -46.89 12.64
N ILE A 3 20.66 -46.92 12.16
CA ILE A 3 21.30 -45.79 11.47
C ILE A 3 20.55 -45.40 10.19
N ALA A 4 20.02 -46.38 9.44
CA ALA A 4 19.26 -46.11 8.21
C ALA A 4 17.93 -45.39 8.51
N PHE A 5 17.24 -45.76 9.60
CA PHE A 5 16.03 -45.05 10.05
C PHE A 5 16.35 -43.63 10.54
N ALA A 6 17.45 -43.43 11.27
CA ALA A 6 17.88 -42.09 11.69
C ALA A 6 18.20 -41.17 10.50
N ILE A 7 18.89 -41.69 9.49
CA ILE A 7 19.19 -40.95 8.24
C ILE A 7 17.90 -40.68 7.45
N ALA A 8 17.00 -41.65 7.31
CA ALA A 8 15.73 -41.47 6.62
C ALA A 8 14.82 -40.45 7.33
N PHE A 9 14.80 -40.45 8.66
CA PHE A 9 14.06 -39.47 9.46
C PHE A 9 14.66 -38.06 9.31
N ALA A 10 15.98 -37.91 9.40
CA ALA A 10 16.66 -36.63 9.20
C ALA A 10 16.48 -36.09 7.77
N ALA A 11 16.55 -36.96 6.75
CA ALA A 11 16.30 -36.60 5.36
C ALA A 11 14.83 -36.19 5.13
N SER A 12 13.88 -36.94 5.71
CA SER A 12 12.46 -36.58 5.65
C SER A 12 12.19 -35.24 6.33
N LEU A 13 12.75 -35.00 7.52
CA LEU A 13 12.64 -33.73 8.23
C LEU A 13 13.27 -32.58 7.44
N GLY A 14 14.42 -32.81 6.80
CA GLY A 14 15.07 -31.85 5.91
C GLY A 14 14.24 -31.51 4.67
N ILE A 15 13.60 -32.50 4.05
CA ILE A 15 12.68 -32.29 2.90
C ILE A 15 11.44 -31.50 3.34
N HIS A 16 10.83 -31.82 4.48
CA HIS A 16 9.67 -31.08 4.99
C HIS A 16 10.06 -29.65 5.43
N ALA A 17 11.22 -29.45 6.04
CA ALA A 17 11.73 -28.12 6.36
C ALA A 17 12.04 -27.30 5.09
N ALA A 18 12.59 -27.92 4.05
CA ALA A 18 12.80 -27.26 2.76
C ALA A 18 11.48 -26.95 2.04
N ALA A 19 10.46 -27.81 2.15
CA ALA A 19 9.14 -27.57 1.57
C ALA A 19 8.36 -26.47 2.32
N LEU A 20 8.48 -26.39 3.65
CA LEU A 20 7.78 -25.42 4.48
C LEU A 20 8.45 -24.04 4.55
N PHE A 21 9.78 -23.96 4.34
CA PHE A 21 10.55 -22.72 4.59
C PHE A 21 11.56 -22.35 3.49
N GLY A 22 11.59 -23.11 2.38
CA GLY A 22 12.66 -23.05 1.38
C GLY A 22 12.68 -21.81 0.48
N THR A 23 11.64 -20.96 0.50
CA THR A 23 11.55 -19.76 -0.36
C THR A 23 11.22 -18.46 0.37
N ASP A 24 11.18 -18.46 1.70
CA ASP A 24 10.63 -17.32 2.44
C ASP A 24 11.65 -16.20 2.66
N ALA A 25 11.77 -15.34 1.65
CA ALA A 25 12.32 -14.01 1.77
C ALA A 25 11.26 -12.98 2.23
N GLU A 26 9.96 -13.33 2.12
CA GLU A 26 8.79 -12.43 2.23
C GLU A 26 8.58 -11.89 3.65
N LEU A 27 8.93 -12.67 4.68
CA LEU A 27 8.77 -12.31 6.09
C LEU A 27 9.56 -11.06 6.51
N PHE A 28 10.57 -10.63 5.73
CA PHE A 28 11.48 -9.53 6.09
C PHE A 28 12.03 -8.78 4.86
N GLY A 29 11.14 -8.21 4.05
CA GLY A 29 11.50 -7.28 2.96
C GLY A 29 11.90 -7.94 1.63
N GLY A 30 12.05 -9.25 1.53
CA GLY A 30 12.38 -9.91 0.25
C GLY A 30 11.16 -10.34 -0.53
N VAL A 31 10.86 -9.71 -1.67
CA VAL A 31 9.94 -10.25 -2.68
C VAL A 31 10.63 -10.10 -4.03
N ASP A 32 10.56 -11.14 -4.84
CA ASP A 32 11.32 -11.28 -6.08
C ASP A 32 10.98 -10.25 -7.18
N GLU A 33 11.89 -10.19 -8.14
CA GLU A 33 11.78 -9.39 -9.36
C GLU A 33 10.51 -9.77 -10.17
N PRO A 34 9.74 -8.80 -10.69
CA PRO A 34 8.55 -9.12 -11.47
C PRO A 34 8.96 -9.79 -12.79
N VAL A 35 8.49 -11.02 -13.01
CA VAL A 35 8.58 -11.69 -14.31
C VAL A 35 7.90 -10.82 -15.36
N THR A 36 8.67 -10.25 -16.29
CA THR A 36 8.12 -9.41 -17.36
C THR A 36 7.30 -10.27 -18.32
N LEU A 37 5.98 -10.17 -18.25
CA LEU A 37 5.09 -10.77 -19.23
C LEU A 37 5.29 -10.10 -20.59
N ARG A 38 6.01 -10.77 -21.50
CA ARG A 38 6.05 -10.38 -22.92
C ARG A 38 4.78 -10.87 -23.60
N ALA A 39 3.84 -9.97 -23.81
CA ALA A 39 2.73 -10.18 -24.74
C ALA A 39 3.23 -9.93 -26.17
N GLU A 40 3.38 -10.99 -26.96
CA GLU A 40 3.64 -10.89 -28.40
C GLU A 40 2.33 -11.10 -29.17
N LEU A 41 1.97 -10.14 -30.03
CA LEU A 41 0.74 -10.21 -30.82
C LEU A 41 0.93 -11.21 -31.98
N GLN A 42 0.54 -12.46 -31.74
CA GLN A 42 0.44 -13.46 -32.81
C GLN A 42 -0.60 -12.98 -33.85
N PRO A 43 -0.26 -12.84 -35.14
CA PRO A 43 -1.26 -12.59 -36.16
C PRO A 43 -2.27 -13.75 -36.20
N PRO A 44 -3.57 -13.48 -36.44
CA PRO A 44 -4.57 -14.54 -36.46
C PRO A 44 -4.23 -15.58 -37.54
N PRO A 45 -4.43 -16.88 -37.27
CA PRO A 45 -4.10 -17.94 -38.23
C PRO A 45 -4.84 -17.69 -39.55
N ALA A 46 -4.11 -17.81 -40.66
CA ALA A 46 -4.64 -17.58 -41.99
C ALA A 46 -5.90 -18.44 -42.22
N ALA A 47 -6.96 -17.82 -42.72
CA ALA A 47 -8.25 -18.48 -42.91
C ALA A 47 -8.07 -19.76 -43.74
N ALA A 48 -8.51 -20.90 -43.18
CA ALA A 48 -8.44 -22.19 -43.85
C ALA A 48 -9.15 -22.10 -45.21
N GLN A 49 -8.44 -22.50 -46.27
CA GLN A 49 -8.97 -22.47 -47.62
C GLN A 49 -10.20 -23.39 -47.72
N ALA A 50 -11.26 -22.89 -48.37
CA ALA A 50 -12.57 -23.51 -48.37
C ALA A 50 -12.57 -24.90 -49.03
N ALA A 51 -13.18 -25.88 -48.35
CA ALA A 51 -13.44 -27.21 -48.89
C ALA A 51 -14.93 -27.35 -49.32
N ALA A 52 -15.13 -27.41 -50.64
CA ALA A 52 -16.26 -27.98 -51.40
C ALA A 52 -17.74 -27.69 -51.01
N GLU A 53 -18.50 -27.24 -52.01
CA GLU A 53 -19.96 -27.01 -51.95
C GLU A 53 -20.81 -28.31 -51.87
N PRO A 54 -22.01 -28.26 -51.24
CA PRO A 54 -23.10 -29.18 -51.51
C PRO A 54 -24.08 -28.65 -52.60
N LYS A 55 -24.62 -29.56 -53.42
CA LYS A 55 -25.53 -29.26 -54.55
C LYS A 55 -26.99 -28.97 -54.13
N PRO A 56 -27.82 -28.34 -55.00
CA PRO A 56 -29.03 -27.62 -54.59
C PRO A 56 -30.35 -28.40 -54.68
N VAL A 57 -31.39 -27.90 -53.99
CA VAL A 57 -32.80 -28.30 -54.13
C VAL A 57 -33.69 -27.05 -54.33
N ALA A 58 -34.83 -27.21 -55.02
CA ALA A 58 -35.53 -26.13 -55.74
C ALA A 58 -36.60 -25.34 -54.95
N LYS A 59 -37.02 -24.22 -55.58
CA LYS A 59 -38.04 -23.25 -55.10
C LYS A 59 -39.48 -23.78 -55.24
N PRO A 60 -40.47 -23.11 -54.63
CA PRO A 60 -41.29 -22.21 -55.47
C PRO A 60 -41.61 -20.81 -54.87
N ARG A 61 -41.88 -19.86 -55.77
CA ARG A 61 -42.53 -18.54 -55.55
C ARG A 61 -43.97 -18.62 -56.13
N PRO A 62 -44.95 -17.76 -55.80
CA PRO A 62 -44.91 -16.28 -56.00
C PRO A 62 -45.49 -15.52 -54.77
N LYS A 63 -45.95 -14.24 -54.76
CA LYS A 63 -46.06 -13.16 -55.77
C LYS A 63 -45.83 -11.77 -55.11
N THR A 64 -46.53 -10.72 -55.57
CA THR A 64 -46.50 -9.26 -55.27
C THR A 64 -47.87 -8.66 -55.72
N PRO A 65 -48.36 -7.42 -55.39
CA PRO A 65 -47.73 -6.05 -55.49
C PRO A 65 -47.98 -5.10 -54.26
N LYS A 66 -47.28 -3.96 -53.98
CA LYS A 66 -46.81 -2.74 -54.73
C LYS A 66 -47.94 -1.67 -54.92
N PRO A 67 -47.71 -0.33 -55.07
CA PRO A 67 -46.73 0.63 -54.50
C PRO A 67 -47.35 1.89 -53.83
N ALA A 68 -46.54 2.74 -53.16
CA ALA A 68 -46.59 4.21 -53.31
C ALA A 68 -45.25 4.87 -52.89
N ALA A 69 -44.87 5.95 -53.58
CA ALA A 69 -43.70 6.81 -53.37
C ALA A 69 -43.93 8.13 -54.14
N PRO A 70 -43.02 9.11 -54.13
CA PRO A 70 -42.26 9.75 -53.04
C PRO A 70 -42.59 11.28 -53.01
N LEU A 71 -41.80 12.12 -52.32
CA LEU A 71 -41.02 13.22 -52.95
C LEU A 71 -40.31 14.14 -51.93
N LEU A 72 -39.16 14.66 -52.37
CA LEU A 72 -38.29 15.62 -51.68
C LEU A 72 -38.40 17.00 -52.37
N THR A 73 -38.33 18.08 -51.60
CA THR A 73 -37.75 19.42 -51.96
C THR A 73 -37.44 20.16 -50.64
N GLY A 74 -36.51 21.11 -50.52
CA GLY A 74 -35.53 21.60 -51.49
C GLY A 74 -34.98 23.01 -51.19
N LYS A 75 -33.85 23.07 -50.47
CA LYS A 75 -32.71 24.03 -50.65
C LYS A 75 -32.82 25.50 -50.11
N PRO A 76 -31.70 26.29 -50.09
CA PRO A 76 -31.35 27.18 -48.98
C PRO A 76 -31.27 28.69 -49.34
N SER A 77 -30.84 29.55 -48.40
CA SER A 77 -30.33 30.91 -48.69
C SER A 77 -29.22 31.36 -47.72
N VAL A 78 -28.55 32.45 -48.07
CA VAL A 78 -27.27 32.97 -47.55
C VAL A 78 -27.42 34.48 -47.25
N SER A 79 -26.75 35.03 -46.23
CA SER A 79 -26.06 36.33 -46.34
C SER A 79 -25.17 36.65 -45.11
N ALA A 80 -24.21 37.55 -45.29
CA ALA A 80 -23.29 38.07 -44.26
C ALA A 80 -23.05 39.58 -44.47
N GLU A 81 -22.85 40.34 -43.39
CA GLU A 81 -22.21 41.68 -43.30
C GLU A 81 -22.07 41.99 -41.78
N ALA A 82 -20.92 42.28 -41.14
CA ALA A 82 -19.77 43.17 -41.36
C ALA A 82 -19.91 44.57 -40.69
N VAL A 83 -19.15 44.75 -39.58
CA VAL A 83 -18.38 45.91 -39.02
C VAL A 83 -18.68 47.39 -39.45
N PRO A 84 -18.21 48.45 -38.72
CA PRO A 84 -17.47 48.52 -37.44
C PRO A 84 -18.00 49.61 -36.44
N THR A 85 -17.32 49.81 -35.30
CA THR A 85 -16.73 51.12 -34.89
C THR A 85 -15.85 50.97 -33.65
N SER A 86 -14.74 51.71 -33.62
CA SER A 86 -13.75 51.77 -32.54
C SER A 86 -14.03 52.92 -31.56
N ALA A 87 -13.65 52.76 -30.29
CA ALA A 87 -13.42 53.88 -29.37
C ALA A 87 -12.20 53.55 -28.49
N GLU A 88 -11.27 54.49 -28.43
CA GLU A 88 -9.91 54.32 -27.91
C GLU A 88 -9.72 55.08 -26.60
N SER A 89 -9.05 54.48 -25.60
CA SER A 89 -8.58 55.22 -24.43
C SER A 89 -7.37 54.58 -23.73
N LYS A 90 -6.18 54.92 -24.25
CA LYS A 90 -4.84 55.07 -23.63
C LYS A 90 -4.27 54.03 -22.60
N PRO A 91 -2.93 53.84 -22.61
CA PRO A 91 -2.23 52.94 -21.69
C PRO A 91 -2.00 53.59 -20.31
N SER A 92 -1.90 52.75 -19.27
CA SER A 92 -1.38 53.14 -17.97
C SER A 92 -0.07 52.41 -17.65
N GLU A 93 0.86 53.21 -17.15
CA GLU A 93 2.27 53.00 -16.87
C GLU A 93 2.65 51.77 -16.02
N LEU A 94 3.93 51.35 -16.13
CA LEU A 94 4.50 50.29 -15.29
C LEU A 94 4.64 50.73 -13.83
N ALA A 95 4.33 49.81 -12.92
CA ALA A 95 4.96 49.73 -11.60
C ALA A 95 5.34 48.27 -11.32
N PRO A 96 6.58 47.96 -10.90
CA PRO A 96 6.96 46.60 -10.55
C PRO A 96 6.44 46.28 -9.14
N GLU A 97 5.30 45.58 -9.04
CA GLU A 97 4.93 44.99 -7.77
C GLU A 97 5.99 43.96 -7.37
N SER A 98 6.65 44.23 -6.25
CA SER A 98 7.60 43.29 -5.65
C SER A 98 6.84 42.03 -5.26
N PRO A 99 7.36 40.82 -5.55
CA PRO A 99 6.73 39.61 -5.08
C PRO A 99 6.82 39.58 -3.55
N SER A 100 5.74 40.01 -2.89
CA SER A 100 5.56 39.81 -1.46
C SER A 100 5.63 38.31 -1.23
N THR A 101 6.70 37.87 -0.59
CA THR A 101 6.85 36.50 -0.13
C THR A 101 5.63 36.18 0.72
N VAL A 102 4.71 35.39 0.18
CA VAL A 102 3.66 34.75 0.97
C VAL A 102 4.38 33.76 1.87
N ALA A 103 4.74 34.23 3.06
CA ALA A 103 5.17 33.36 4.13
C ALA A 103 4.06 32.33 4.34
N ALA A 104 4.33 31.08 4.00
CA ALA A 104 3.40 30.00 4.28
C ALA A 104 3.05 30.05 5.77
N PRO A 105 1.76 30.00 6.16
CA PRO A 105 1.40 30.08 7.56
C PRO A 105 2.09 28.93 8.30
N ALA A 106 2.82 29.27 9.36
CA ALA A 106 3.47 28.28 10.21
C ALA A 106 2.40 27.31 10.71
N GLN A 107 2.47 26.07 10.22
CA GLN A 107 1.44 25.07 10.44
C GLN A 107 1.44 24.71 11.92
N GLU A 108 0.34 25.00 12.61
CA GLU A 108 0.25 24.84 14.07
C GLU A 108 0.58 23.39 14.45
N ALA A 109 1.58 23.23 15.33
CA ALA A 109 2.10 21.92 15.70
C ALA A 109 0.98 21.09 16.36
N ALA A 110 0.66 19.94 15.78
CA ALA A 110 -0.39 19.09 16.32
C ALA A 110 0.08 18.45 17.63
N LYS A 111 -0.82 18.35 18.60
CA LYS A 111 -0.52 17.67 19.86
C LYS A 111 -0.52 16.15 19.62
N PRO A 112 0.48 15.39 20.14
CA PRO A 112 0.47 13.94 20.06
C PRO A 112 -0.81 13.34 20.63
N MET A 113 -1.42 12.40 19.91
CA MET A 113 -2.52 11.59 20.44
C MET A 113 -2.03 10.45 21.33
N LEU A 114 -0.73 10.12 21.22
CA LEU A 114 -0.02 9.14 22.01
C LEU A 114 0.73 9.82 23.17
N PRO A 115 1.04 9.09 24.26
CA PRO A 115 2.02 9.54 25.25
C PRO A 115 3.38 9.88 24.63
N ALA A 116 4.15 10.76 25.28
CA ALA A 116 5.40 11.28 24.75
C ALA A 116 6.41 10.18 24.41
N LYS A 117 6.46 9.10 25.22
CA LYS A 117 7.26 7.91 24.90
C LYS A 117 6.49 6.63 25.16
N GLY A 118 6.84 5.57 24.44
CA GLY A 118 6.32 4.24 24.76
C GLY A 118 6.91 3.11 23.95
N THR A 119 6.40 1.92 24.23
CA THR A 119 6.84 0.66 23.62
C THR A 119 5.67 -0.31 23.50
N MET A 120 5.69 -1.11 22.43
CA MET A 120 4.84 -2.28 22.26
C MET A 120 5.70 -3.49 21.94
N ARG A 121 5.38 -4.62 22.54
CA ARG A 121 5.94 -5.92 22.16
C ARG A 121 4.87 -6.79 21.56
N PHE A 122 5.27 -7.62 20.61
CA PHE A 122 4.40 -8.52 19.87
C PHE A 122 5.00 -9.92 19.82
N ALA A 123 4.16 -10.94 19.92
CA ALA A 123 4.47 -12.29 19.45
C ALA A 123 4.01 -12.42 17.99
N ILE A 124 4.80 -13.11 17.16
CA ILE A 124 4.52 -13.28 15.73
C ILE A 124 4.25 -14.76 15.45
N TYR A 125 3.05 -15.04 14.94
CA TYR A 125 2.56 -16.38 14.66
C TYR A 125 2.42 -16.60 13.15
N TYR A 126 2.77 -17.80 12.68
CA TYR A 126 2.45 -18.27 11.34
C TYR A 126 1.15 -19.10 11.39
N GLY A 127 0.12 -18.65 10.69
CA GLY A 127 -1.26 -19.15 10.75
C GLY A 127 -2.10 -18.48 11.86
N THR A 128 -3.43 -18.58 11.74
CA THR A 128 -4.41 -18.00 12.69
C THR A 128 -4.59 -18.81 13.98
N GLN A 129 -4.13 -20.06 14.01
CA GLN A 129 -3.98 -20.91 15.21
C GLN A 129 -2.49 -21.15 15.50
N GLY A 130 -1.67 -20.13 15.21
CA GLY A 130 -0.35 -20.33 14.63
C GLY A 130 0.78 -20.74 15.57
N PHE A 131 1.87 -21.22 14.94
CA PHE A 131 3.15 -21.46 15.60
C PHE A 131 3.93 -20.14 15.74
N GLN A 132 4.49 -19.85 16.91
CA GLN A 132 5.26 -18.62 17.11
C GLN A 132 6.61 -18.68 16.38
N VAL A 133 6.73 -17.90 15.31
CA VAL A 133 7.92 -17.79 14.45
C VAL A 133 8.81 -16.60 14.79
N GLY A 134 8.30 -15.60 15.50
CA GLY A 134 9.07 -14.41 15.86
C GLY A 134 8.54 -13.62 17.05
N ILE A 135 9.22 -12.52 17.33
CA ILE A 135 8.73 -11.40 18.13
C ILE A 135 9.03 -10.08 17.43
N ALA A 136 8.25 -9.04 17.74
CA ALA A 136 8.61 -7.66 17.43
C ALA A 136 8.62 -6.79 18.70
N GLU A 137 9.44 -5.74 18.70
CA GLU A 137 9.40 -4.63 19.63
C GLU A 137 9.35 -3.33 18.82
N HIS A 138 8.35 -2.51 19.08
CA HIS A 138 8.29 -1.14 18.57
C HIS A 138 8.46 -0.15 19.73
N THR A 139 9.01 1.02 19.44
CA THR A 139 9.07 2.17 20.33
C THR A 139 8.67 3.44 19.59
N TRP A 140 8.17 4.42 20.34
CA TRP A 140 7.94 5.77 19.85
C TRP A 140 8.44 6.82 20.83
N GLU A 141 8.85 7.95 20.28
CA GLU A 141 9.22 9.17 20.98
C GLU A 141 8.70 10.38 20.21
N PHE A 142 7.98 11.26 20.90
CA PHE A 142 7.58 12.59 20.44
C PHE A 142 8.32 13.65 21.27
N THR A 143 8.90 14.64 20.60
CA THR A 143 9.65 15.73 21.24
C THR A 143 8.84 17.03 21.24
N GLU A 144 9.19 17.95 22.14
CA GLU A 144 8.46 19.22 22.33
C GLU A 144 8.50 20.14 21.09
N ASP A 145 9.49 19.97 20.21
CA ASP A 145 9.62 20.68 18.93
C ASP A 145 8.74 20.10 17.80
N GLY A 146 7.87 19.14 18.12
CA GLY A 146 7.00 18.46 17.17
C GLY A 146 7.70 17.42 16.29
N SER A 147 8.97 17.07 16.56
CA SER A 147 9.59 15.91 15.90
C SER A 147 9.07 14.59 16.49
N TYR A 148 9.19 13.52 15.71
CA TYR A 148 8.96 12.17 16.19
C TYR A 148 10.08 11.22 15.74
N ARG A 149 10.26 10.15 16.49
CA ARG A 149 11.05 8.97 16.12
C ARG A 149 10.30 7.70 16.49
N LEU A 150 10.17 6.80 15.53
CA LEU A 150 9.65 5.45 15.70
C LEU A 150 10.78 4.47 15.40
N SER A 151 10.97 3.46 16.23
CA SER A 151 11.86 2.34 15.93
C SER A 151 11.06 1.04 16.00
N GLY A 152 11.32 0.13 15.08
CA GLY A 152 10.78 -1.22 15.08
C GLY A 152 11.91 -2.23 14.92
N MET A 153 11.78 -3.37 15.61
CA MET A 153 12.69 -4.49 15.52
C MET A 153 11.87 -5.77 15.49
N THR A 154 12.07 -6.59 14.48
CA THR A 154 11.42 -7.89 14.30
C THR A 154 12.50 -8.95 14.25
N LYS A 155 12.38 -10.03 15.03
CA LYS A 155 13.35 -11.14 14.98
C LYS A 155 12.68 -12.51 15.00
N THR A 156 13.29 -13.48 14.32
CA THR A 156 12.85 -14.87 14.43
C THR A 156 13.08 -15.41 15.85
N SER A 157 12.22 -16.33 16.29
CA SER A 157 12.28 -16.93 17.64
C SER A 157 12.04 -18.44 17.60
N GLY A 158 12.38 -19.14 18.68
CA GLY A 158 12.15 -20.58 18.81
C GLY A 158 12.80 -21.39 17.69
N LEU A 159 12.07 -22.38 17.16
CA LEU A 159 12.57 -23.25 16.08
C LEU A 159 12.88 -22.48 14.79
N ALA A 160 12.12 -21.42 14.47
CA ALA A 160 12.36 -20.61 13.29
C ALA A 160 13.74 -19.90 13.36
N ALA A 161 14.17 -19.47 14.54
CA ALA A 161 15.50 -18.88 14.75
C ALA A 161 16.64 -19.90 14.59
N LEU A 162 16.40 -21.19 14.85
CA LEU A 162 17.40 -22.25 14.63
C LEU A 162 17.56 -22.59 13.14
N ILE A 163 16.49 -22.49 12.36
CA ILE A 163 16.50 -22.73 10.90
C ILE A 163 17.06 -21.51 10.15
N LYS A 164 16.59 -20.31 10.51
CA LYS A 164 16.90 -19.06 9.81
C LYS A 164 16.91 -17.89 10.82
N PRO A 165 18.05 -17.64 11.52
CA PRO A 165 18.16 -16.51 12.42
C PRO A 165 18.10 -15.21 11.62
N LEU A 166 17.17 -14.32 11.98
CA LEU A 166 17.09 -12.99 11.41
C LEU A 166 16.67 -11.96 12.46
N VAL A 167 17.29 -10.79 12.36
CA VAL A 167 16.82 -9.53 12.96
C VAL A 167 16.62 -8.53 11.81
N PHE A 168 15.45 -7.92 11.74
CA PHE A 168 15.14 -6.81 10.85
C PHE A 168 14.78 -5.60 11.73
N GLU A 169 15.43 -4.47 11.48
CA GLU A 169 15.23 -3.23 12.22
C GLU A 169 14.77 -2.16 11.23
N ASN A 170 13.80 -1.34 11.63
CA ASN A 170 13.39 -0.18 10.86
C ASN A 170 13.20 1.05 11.75
N GLU A 171 13.33 2.22 11.16
CA GLU A 171 13.20 3.51 11.83
C GLU A 171 12.47 4.48 10.91
N SER A 172 11.53 5.22 11.48
CA SER A 172 10.83 6.33 10.83
C SER A 172 11.00 7.57 11.69
N SER A 173 11.38 8.69 11.08
CA SER A 173 11.44 9.98 11.75
C SER A 173 10.92 11.10 10.86
N GLY A 174 10.44 12.16 11.49
CA GLY A 174 9.86 13.30 10.79
C GLY A 174 9.15 14.23 11.76
N LYS A 175 8.08 14.88 11.28
CA LYS A 175 7.30 15.87 12.04
C LYS A 175 5.87 15.42 12.30
N LEU A 176 5.32 15.89 13.41
CA LEU A 176 3.90 15.80 13.74
C LEU A 176 3.19 17.10 13.32
N VAL A 177 2.36 17.00 12.29
CA VAL A 177 1.62 18.13 11.69
C VAL A 177 0.12 17.97 11.91
N ALA A 178 -0.68 18.96 11.50
CA ALA A 178 -2.15 18.94 11.62
C ALA A 178 -2.85 17.69 11.03
N GLY A 179 -2.20 16.99 10.08
CA GLY A 179 -2.68 15.73 9.50
C GLY A 179 -2.20 14.44 10.19
N GLY A 180 -1.40 14.55 11.26
CA GLY A 180 -0.72 13.43 11.92
C GLY A 180 0.76 13.38 11.59
N LEU A 181 1.32 12.17 11.48
CA LEU A 181 2.73 11.94 11.16
C LEU A 181 3.03 12.34 9.72
N GLN A 182 4.14 13.04 9.53
CA GLN A 182 4.71 13.39 8.24
C GLN A 182 6.17 12.89 8.23
N PRO A 183 6.43 11.67 7.71
CA PRO A 183 7.76 11.08 7.69
C PRO A 183 8.72 11.85 6.79
N GLU A 184 9.94 12.08 7.24
CA GLU A 184 11.03 12.68 6.46
C GLU A 184 12.04 11.61 6.05
N LEU A 185 12.32 10.66 6.95
CA LEU A 185 13.30 9.59 6.75
C LEU A 185 12.71 8.23 7.18
N TYR A 186 12.84 7.24 6.30
CA TYR A 186 12.66 5.83 6.63
C TYR A 186 13.97 5.06 6.41
N ARG A 187 14.39 4.26 7.38
CA ARG A 187 15.65 3.51 7.38
C ARG A 187 15.42 2.06 7.79
N THR A 188 16.20 1.15 7.21
CA THR A 188 16.04 -0.30 7.37
C THR A 188 17.39 -1.00 7.51
N ARG A 189 17.47 -1.99 8.40
CA ARG A 189 18.62 -2.87 8.58
C ARG A 189 18.20 -4.32 8.69
N LYS A 190 19.04 -5.22 8.18
CA LYS A 190 18.87 -6.66 8.22
C LYS A 190 20.15 -7.28 8.73
N ASN A 191 20.08 -7.94 9.88
CA ASN A 191 21.24 -8.47 10.62
C ASN A 191 22.36 -7.43 10.80
N GLY A 192 21.99 -6.20 11.21
CA GLY A 192 22.92 -5.09 11.47
C GLY A 192 23.51 -4.40 10.23
N LYS A 193 23.19 -4.84 9.01
CA LYS A 193 23.59 -4.19 7.75
C LYS A 193 22.42 -3.43 7.15
N ASP A 194 22.68 -2.37 6.38
CA ASP A 194 21.64 -1.67 5.61
C ASP A 194 20.87 -2.66 4.71
N ALA A 195 19.54 -2.63 4.76
CA ALA A 195 18.70 -3.53 3.96
C ALA A 195 18.43 -2.99 2.54
N ASN A 196 18.84 -1.75 2.26
CA ASN A 196 18.59 -0.99 1.03
C ASN A 196 17.08 -0.80 0.74
N GLU A 197 16.24 -0.70 1.77
CA GLU A 197 14.79 -0.44 1.66
C GLU A 197 14.42 0.90 2.32
N ASN A 198 15.33 1.86 2.19
CA ASN A 198 15.24 3.18 2.78
C ASN A 198 14.47 4.14 1.85
N ALA A 199 13.84 5.15 2.46
CA ALA A 199 13.14 6.22 1.75
C ALA A 199 13.46 7.60 2.35
N ASP A 200 13.56 8.61 1.48
CA ASP A 200 13.75 10.01 1.84
C ASP A 200 12.60 10.81 1.24
N PHE A 201 11.79 11.47 2.08
CA PHE A 201 10.63 12.25 1.64
C PHE A 201 11.00 13.74 1.51
N ASP A 202 10.66 14.35 0.37
CA ASP A 202 10.71 15.79 0.18
C ASP A 202 9.29 16.35 0.06
N TRP A 203 8.83 16.99 1.13
CA TRP A 203 7.50 17.59 1.19
C TRP A 203 7.39 18.95 0.52
N SER A 204 8.52 19.55 0.11
CA SER A 204 8.53 20.77 -0.70
C SER A 204 8.20 20.49 -2.17
N THR A 205 8.57 19.30 -2.68
CA THR A 205 8.20 18.82 -4.02
C THR A 205 7.08 17.77 -4.01
N ALA A 206 6.69 17.25 -2.84
CA ALA A 206 5.78 16.13 -2.64
C ALA A 206 6.26 14.83 -3.33
N GLU A 207 7.54 14.50 -3.12
CA GLU A 207 8.21 13.33 -3.70
C GLU A 207 8.85 12.44 -2.62
N VAL A 208 9.16 11.20 -2.98
CA VAL A 208 9.99 10.29 -2.21
C VAL A 208 11.10 9.70 -3.06
N ARG A 209 12.34 9.74 -2.57
CA ARG A 209 13.49 9.03 -3.13
C ARG A 209 13.65 7.68 -2.46
N LEU A 210 13.75 6.62 -3.26
CA LEU A 210 13.88 5.23 -2.79
C LEU A 210 15.30 4.73 -3.03
N SER A 211 16.00 4.24 -1.99
CA SER A 211 17.39 3.79 -2.14
C SER A 211 17.51 2.54 -3.02
N ARG A 212 16.54 1.61 -2.96
CA ARG A 212 16.59 0.33 -3.68
C ARG A 212 16.72 0.48 -5.20
N SER A 213 15.96 1.40 -5.77
CA SER A 213 15.88 1.65 -7.22
C SER A 213 16.61 2.94 -7.65
N GLY A 214 16.99 3.79 -6.69
CA GLY A 214 17.47 5.16 -6.94
C GLY A 214 16.39 6.11 -7.48
N ALA A 215 15.16 5.63 -7.67
CA ALA A 215 14.07 6.37 -8.26
C ALA A 215 13.53 7.45 -7.32
N THR A 216 12.96 8.51 -7.90
CA THR A 216 12.15 9.51 -7.21
C THR A 216 10.71 9.35 -7.72
N GLN A 217 9.74 9.32 -6.80
CA GLN A 217 8.34 9.06 -7.09
C GLN A 217 7.47 10.14 -6.43
N PRO A 218 6.45 10.70 -7.11
CA PRO A 218 5.51 11.62 -6.48
C PRO A 218 4.64 10.88 -5.44
N VAL A 219 4.39 11.51 -4.30
CA VAL A 219 3.57 10.98 -3.21
C VAL A 219 2.38 11.90 -2.90
N SER A 220 1.29 11.35 -2.36
CA SER A 220 0.21 12.18 -1.84
C SER A 220 0.62 12.83 -0.52
N LEU A 221 0.09 14.03 -0.24
CA LEU A 221 0.16 14.60 1.11
C LEU A 221 -0.35 13.60 2.16
N GLY A 222 0.36 13.49 3.28
CA GLY A 222 0.07 12.52 4.33
C GLY A 222 0.43 11.06 4.00
N ALA A 223 1.19 10.80 2.93
CA ALA A 223 1.78 9.49 2.70
C ALA A 223 2.71 9.07 3.86
N GLN A 224 2.73 7.77 4.15
CA GLN A 224 3.46 7.17 5.27
C GLN A 224 4.51 6.19 4.75
N ASP A 225 5.47 5.82 5.59
CA ASP A 225 6.23 4.58 5.45
C ASP A 225 5.52 3.43 6.18
N ILE A 226 6.02 2.18 6.02
CA ILE A 226 5.42 1.01 6.66
C ILE A 226 5.36 1.12 8.20
N LEU A 227 6.37 1.71 8.85
CA LEU A 227 6.40 1.82 10.31
C LEU A 227 5.48 2.95 10.79
N SER A 228 5.56 4.15 10.19
CA SER A 228 4.72 5.29 10.55
C SER A 228 3.23 5.05 10.30
N LEU A 229 2.86 4.29 9.26
CA LEU A 229 1.48 3.90 9.00
C LEU A 229 0.76 3.36 10.26
N ASN A 230 1.41 2.47 11.01
CA ASN A 230 0.87 1.84 12.22
C ASN A 230 0.42 2.85 13.29
N TYR A 231 1.11 3.99 13.37
CA TYR A 231 0.86 5.05 14.34
C TYR A 231 0.01 6.19 13.75
N GLN A 232 0.07 6.39 12.43
CA GLN A 232 -0.77 7.33 11.71
C GLN A 232 -2.27 7.00 11.82
N LEU A 233 -2.62 5.72 12.00
CA LEU A 233 -4.00 5.30 12.24
C LEU A 233 -4.66 6.02 13.44
N ALA A 234 -3.88 6.44 14.43
CA ALA A 234 -4.39 7.23 15.54
C ALA A 234 -4.96 8.58 15.10
N TYR A 235 -4.32 9.23 14.12
CA TYR A 235 -4.64 10.57 13.62
C TYR A 235 -5.70 10.59 12.50
N LEU A 236 -6.23 9.44 12.10
CA LEU A 236 -7.36 9.38 11.17
C LEU A 236 -8.60 10.07 11.79
N ARG A 237 -9.21 10.99 11.03
CA ARG A 237 -10.36 11.78 11.51
C ARG A 237 -11.60 10.92 11.77
N GLN A 238 -11.89 10.00 10.85
CA GLN A 238 -13.05 9.09 10.88
C GLN A 238 -12.61 7.70 10.41
N PRO A 239 -11.82 6.95 11.21
CA PRO A 239 -11.32 5.64 10.79
C PRO A 239 -12.45 4.62 10.59
N ASP A 240 -13.58 4.82 11.27
CA ASP A 240 -14.84 4.08 11.15
C ASP A 240 -15.49 4.18 9.76
N ALA A 241 -15.24 5.27 9.03
CA ALA A 241 -15.67 5.47 7.65
C ALA A 241 -14.66 4.94 6.61
N GLY A 242 -13.54 4.36 7.07
CA GLY A 242 -12.40 3.99 6.24
C GLY A 242 -11.53 5.19 5.81
N ALA A 243 -10.45 4.91 5.09
CA ALA A 243 -9.52 5.93 4.62
C ALA A 243 -8.82 5.50 3.31
N THR A 244 -8.15 6.42 2.63
CA THR A 244 -7.13 6.08 1.62
C THR A 244 -5.80 6.63 2.08
N VAL A 245 -4.77 5.78 2.17
CA VAL A 245 -3.44 6.16 2.64
C VAL A 245 -2.40 5.79 1.57
N GLY A 246 -1.53 6.74 1.25
CA GLY A 246 -0.33 6.47 0.45
C GLY A 246 0.73 5.83 1.34
N VAL A 247 1.34 4.73 0.91
CA VAL A 247 2.32 3.98 1.70
C VAL A 247 3.57 3.69 0.88
N VAL A 248 4.73 4.03 1.44
CA VAL A 248 6.05 3.76 0.90
C VAL A 248 6.61 2.51 1.55
N THR A 249 6.85 1.49 0.72
CA THR A 249 7.27 0.14 1.15
C THR A 249 8.79 -0.04 1.17
N GLY A 250 9.57 1.04 1.04
CA GLY A 250 11.02 1.00 0.76
C GLY A 250 11.38 0.56 -0.67
N LYS A 251 10.46 -0.10 -1.38
CA LYS A 251 10.61 -0.54 -2.78
C LYS A 251 9.81 0.29 -3.78
N LYS A 252 8.60 0.67 -3.37
CA LYS A 252 7.65 1.47 -4.17
C LYS A 252 6.70 2.25 -3.27
N TYR A 253 6.14 3.32 -3.80
CA TYR A 253 4.95 3.98 -3.29
C TYR A 253 3.69 3.35 -3.92
N ASP A 254 2.70 3.02 -3.10
CA ASP A 254 1.35 2.61 -3.50
C ASP A 254 0.30 3.41 -2.72
N ARG A 255 -0.98 3.28 -3.10
CA ARG A 255 -2.12 3.78 -2.32
C ARG A 255 -3.04 2.62 -1.95
N PHE A 256 -3.38 2.54 -0.67
CA PHE A 256 -4.25 1.51 -0.12
C PHE A 256 -5.56 2.14 0.37
N ALA A 257 -6.69 1.50 0.04
CA ALA A 257 -7.95 1.74 0.73
C ALA A 257 -7.94 0.94 2.04
N LEU A 258 -8.18 1.62 3.16
CA LEU A 258 -8.44 1.01 4.46
C LEU A 258 -9.95 0.93 4.62
N ASP A 259 -10.50 -0.26 4.40
CA ASP A 259 -11.88 -0.58 4.74
C ASP A 259 -12.04 -0.63 6.26
N SER A 260 -13.14 -0.08 6.78
CA SER A 260 -13.57 -0.31 8.16
C SER A 260 -14.46 -1.55 8.20
N LEU A 261 -14.07 -2.56 8.98
CA LEU A 261 -14.85 -3.80 9.17
C LEU A 261 -15.72 -3.76 10.43
N GLY A 262 -15.71 -2.63 11.15
CA GLY A 262 -16.50 -2.41 12.36
C GLY A 262 -15.68 -2.56 13.65
N GLU A 263 -16.35 -2.28 14.77
CA GLU A 263 -15.76 -2.49 16.10
C GLU A 263 -15.91 -3.95 16.54
N GLU A 264 -14.84 -4.53 17.08
CA GLU A 264 -14.86 -5.81 17.77
C GLU A 264 -14.01 -5.76 19.04
N GLU A 265 -14.39 -6.57 20.02
CA GLU A 265 -13.65 -6.67 21.28
C GLU A 265 -12.75 -7.92 21.23
N ILE A 266 -11.46 -7.75 21.49
CA ILE A 266 -10.48 -8.84 21.45
C ILE A 266 -9.82 -9.03 22.81
N ASP A 267 -9.52 -10.28 23.14
CA ASP A 267 -8.74 -10.67 24.32
C ASP A 267 -7.40 -11.25 23.83
N ILE A 268 -6.29 -10.60 24.20
CA ILE A 268 -4.93 -10.90 23.75
C ILE A 268 -3.95 -10.80 24.95
N PRO A 269 -2.70 -11.28 24.84
CA PRO A 269 -1.80 -11.30 26.00
C PRO A 269 -1.48 -9.92 26.62
N ALA A 270 -1.57 -8.82 25.84
CA ALA A 270 -1.47 -7.46 26.35
C ALA A 270 -2.71 -6.94 27.12
N GLY A 271 -3.82 -7.68 27.09
CA GLY A 271 -5.09 -7.33 27.72
C GLY A 271 -6.29 -7.46 26.78
N ARG A 272 -7.46 -7.06 27.30
CA ARG A 272 -8.73 -7.01 26.57
C ARG A 272 -9.00 -5.58 26.08
N PHE A 273 -9.33 -5.41 24.81
CA PHE A 273 -9.46 -4.11 24.15
C PHE A 273 -10.73 -4.04 23.29
N ARG A 274 -11.42 -2.91 23.32
CA ARG A 274 -12.40 -2.52 22.28
C ARG A 274 -11.63 -1.98 21.08
N THR A 275 -11.66 -2.69 19.97
CA THR A 275 -10.89 -2.35 18.78
C THR A 275 -11.77 -1.95 17.61
N LEU A 276 -11.21 -1.17 16.68
CA LEU A 276 -11.73 -1.03 15.32
C LEU A 276 -10.86 -1.87 14.40
N HIS A 277 -11.48 -2.75 13.62
CA HIS A 277 -10.81 -3.59 12.65
C HIS A 277 -10.77 -2.88 11.29
N LEU A 278 -9.57 -2.59 10.80
CA LEU A 278 -9.30 -1.98 9.49
C LEU A 278 -8.65 -3.00 8.55
N ARG A 279 -8.95 -2.95 7.25
CA ARG A 279 -8.37 -3.86 6.24
C ARG A 279 -7.94 -3.12 4.98
N ALA A 280 -6.70 -3.35 4.54
CA ALA A 280 -6.24 -3.06 3.19
C ALA A 280 -6.24 -4.35 2.35
N MET A 281 -6.84 -4.31 1.16
CA MET A 281 -6.78 -5.38 0.16
C MET A 281 -6.00 -4.95 -1.08
N GLY A 282 -5.23 -5.89 -1.63
CA GLY A 282 -4.50 -5.78 -2.90
C GLY A 282 -4.02 -7.17 -3.33
N ASP A 283 -2.82 -7.26 -3.91
CA ASP A 283 -2.14 -8.56 -4.12
C ASP A 283 -1.90 -9.32 -2.80
N THR A 284 -1.86 -8.59 -1.70
CA THR A 284 -1.72 -9.07 -0.31
C THR A 284 -2.79 -8.40 0.54
N VAL A 285 -3.12 -9.00 1.68
CA VAL A 285 -4.15 -8.45 2.60
C VAL A 285 -3.48 -8.08 3.92
N THR A 286 -3.74 -6.86 4.39
CA THR A 286 -3.30 -6.41 5.72
C THR A 286 -4.52 -6.01 6.54
N GLU A 287 -4.72 -6.67 7.68
CA GLU A 287 -5.75 -6.36 8.66
C GLU A 287 -5.10 -5.80 9.93
N ILE A 288 -5.67 -4.75 10.52
CA ILE A 288 -5.12 -4.05 11.69
C ILE A 288 -6.24 -3.76 12.67
N TRP A 289 -6.07 -4.17 13.92
CA TRP A 289 -6.99 -3.87 15.03
C TRP A 289 -6.40 -2.73 15.85
N ILE A 290 -7.02 -1.55 15.79
CA ILE A 290 -6.61 -0.40 16.60
C ILE A 290 -7.45 -0.31 17.88
N ALA A 291 -6.80 -0.26 19.04
CA ALA A 291 -7.47 -0.23 20.33
C ALA A 291 -8.04 1.17 20.64
N LEU A 292 -9.36 1.30 20.56
CA LEU A 292 -10.09 2.57 20.72
C LEU A 292 -10.04 3.13 22.15
N ASP A 293 -9.80 2.25 23.12
CA ASP A 293 -9.57 2.53 24.54
C ASP A 293 -8.08 2.71 24.90
N ARG A 294 -7.16 2.48 23.96
CA ARG A 294 -5.70 2.56 24.15
C ARG A 294 -5.03 3.39 23.05
N HIS A 295 -5.40 4.66 22.95
CA HIS A 295 -4.83 5.66 22.02
C HIS A 295 -4.84 5.26 20.53
N ARG A 296 -5.73 4.34 20.11
CA ARG A 296 -5.76 3.74 18.76
C ARG A 296 -4.46 3.03 18.38
N LEU A 297 -3.73 2.50 19.37
CA LEU A 297 -2.54 1.67 19.12
C LEU A 297 -2.92 0.38 18.38
N PRO A 298 -2.10 -0.08 17.41
CA PRO A 298 -2.36 -1.30 16.64
C PRO A 298 -2.01 -2.53 17.48
N VAL A 299 -3.00 -3.06 18.20
CA VAL A 299 -2.82 -4.17 19.17
C VAL A 299 -2.78 -5.55 18.52
N LYS A 300 -3.27 -5.66 17.28
CA LYS A 300 -3.08 -6.84 16.41
C LYS A 300 -2.90 -6.39 14.97
N ILE A 301 -2.03 -7.08 14.24
CA ILE A 301 -1.84 -6.93 12.80
C ILE A 301 -1.84 -8.34 12.19
N ARG A 302 -2.63 -8.58 11.15
CA ARG A 302 -2.55 -9.80 10.32
C ARG A 302 -2.12 -9.40 8.92
N TYR A 303 -1.15 -10.13 8.39
CA TYR A 303 -0.70 -10.01 7.01
C TYR A 303 -0.91 -11.35 6.31
N THR A 304 -1.55 -11.33 5.14
CA THR A 304 -1.69 -12.48 4.24
C THR A 304 -0.96 -12.15 2.95
N ASP A 305 0.04 -12.95 2.60
CA ASP A 305 0.84 -12.74 1.40
C ASP A 305 0.16 -13.26 0.11
N LYS A 306 0.89 -13.25 -1.01
CA LYS A 306 0.35 -13.65 -2.32
C LYS A 306 0.13 -15.16 -2.45
N LYS A 307 0.77 -15.97 -1.60
CA LYS A 307 0.60 -17.44 -1.55
C LYS A 307 -0.59 -17.83 -0.66
N GLY A 308 -1.05 -16.89 0.17
CA GLY A 308 -2.07 -17.13 1.19
C GLY A 308 -1.48 -17.47 2.56
N ASP A 309 -0.17 -17.34 2.74
CA ASP A 309 0.48 -17.54 4.02
C ASP A 309 0.11 -16.39 4.97
N ILE A 310 -0.29 -16.74 6.19
CA ILE A 310 -0.82 -15.79 7.19
C ILE A 310 0.21 -15.58 8.30
N PHE A 311 0.50 -14.33 8.60
CA PHE A 311 1.33 -13.90 9.73
C PHE A 311 0.53 -12.99 10.65
N GLU A 312 0.38 -13.34 11.92
CA GLU A 312 -0.26 -12.50 12.94
C GLU A 312 0.78 -11.94 13.91
N GLN A 313 0.87 -10.62 14.02
CA GLN A 313 1.53 -9.93 15.13
C GLN A 313 0.47 -9.61 16.18
N VAL A 314 0.63 -10.11 17.40
CA VAL A 314 -0.31 -9.92 18.51
C VAL A 314 0.41 -9.26 19.68
N ALA A 315 -0.10 -8.14 20.17
CA ALA A 315 0.52 -7.41 21.26
C ALA A 315 0.56 -8.25 22.56
N THR A 316 1.73 -8.26 23.20
CA THR A 316 2.00 -8.95 24.47
C THR A 316 2.32 -7.97 25.61
N GLU A 317 2.77 -6.76 25.30
CA GLU A 317 3.07 -5.70 26.28
C GLU A 317 2.84 -4.31 25.65
N ILE A 318 2.30 -3.36 26.42
CA ILE A 318 2.10 -1.96 26.00
C ILE A 318 2.51 -1.01 27.13
N GLY A 319 3.75 -0.50 27.06
CA GLY A 319 4.32 0.47 27.99
C GLY A 319 4.26 1.90 27.45
N SER A 320 4.06 2.89 28.33
CA SER A 320 4.10 4.31 27.96
C SER A 320 4.48 5.20 29.15
N LYS A 321 5.04 6.38 28.86
CA LYS A 321 5.44 7.41 29.82
C LYS A 321 5.15 8.80 29.27
#